data_AF-R9NBT0-F1
#
_entry.id   AF-R9NBT0-F1
#
_cell.length_a   1.000
_cell.length_b   1.000
_cell.length_c   1.000
_cell.angle_alpha   90.00
_cell.angle_beta   90.00
_cell.angle_gamma   90.00
#
_symmetry.space_group_name_H-M   'P 1'
#
loop_
_entity.id
_entity.type
_entity.pdbx_description
1 polymer ?
#
loop_
_entity_poly.entity_id
_entity_poly.type
_entity_poly.pdbx_seq_one_letter_code
_entity_poly.pdbx_strand_id
1 'polypeptide(L)'
;MSSQTIELHFKEIMSLASRIKELKRKLSSLAGEEMMQIINSIQAGWNSECADILTGKEVKIVSMMLEEAEHLNSLAEEMEDQAKKMYQREIFNARLAFTRNY
;
A
#
# COMPACT_ATOMS: atom_id res chain seq x y z
N MET A 1 13.64 -25.51 9.45
CA MET A 1 12.84 -24.49 10.19
C MET A 1 11.70 -25.19 10.90
N SER A 2 11.30 -24.74 12.10
CA SER A 2 10.12 -25.28 12.75
C SER A 2 8.85 -24.70 12.11
N SER A 3 7.74 -25.44 12.12
CA SER A 3 6.45 -24.98 11.61
C SER A 3 5.98 -23.66 12.25
N GLN A 4 6.39 -23.41 13.49
CA GLN A 4 6.08 -22.19 14.24
C GLN A 4 6.79 -20.96 13.66
N THR A 5 8.04 -21.09 13.21
CA THR A 5 8.78 -19.98 12.58
C THR A 5 8.16 -19.58 11.24
N ILE A 6 7.67 -20.55 10.47
CA ILE A 6 7.01 -20.34 9.17
C ILE A 6 5.71 -19.57 9.35
N GLU A 7 4.89 -19.97 10.34
CA GLU A 7 3.65 -19.26 10.68
C GLU A 7 3.90 -17.84 11.19
N LEU A 8 4.96 -17.63 11.96
CA LEU A 8 5.33 -16.30 12.46
C LEU A 8 5.65 -15.35 11.30
N HIS A 9 6.57 -15.75 10.41
CA HIS A 9 6.95 -14.92 9.26
C HIS A 9 5.78 -14.65 8.31
N PHE A 10 4.91 -15.64 8.09
CA PHE A 10 3.68 -15.43 7.31
C PHE A 10 2.79 -14.36 7.94
N LYS A 11 2.56 -14.41 9.26
CA LYS A 11 1.77 -13.39 9.97
C LYS A 11 2.42 -12.01 9.92
N GLU A 12 3.74 -11.93 10.04
CA GLU A 12 4.49 -10.68 9.93
C GLU A 12 4.31 -10.03 8.55
N ILE A 13 4.47 -10.80 7.47
CA ILE A 13 4.32 -10.28 6.10
C ILE A 13 2.87 -9.83 5.84
N MET A 14 1.88 -10.60 6.28
CA MET A 14 0.46 -10.22 6.15
C MET A 14 0.13 -8.94 6.94
N SER A 15 0.72 -8.77 8.14
CA SER A 15 0.58 -7.55 8.95
C SER A 15 1.21 -6.34 8.26
N LEU A 16 2.41 -6.51 7.67
CA LEU A 16 3.07 -5.46 6.90
C LEU A 16 2.26 -5.04 5.68
N ALA A 17 1.74 -6.00 4.90
CA ALA A 17 0.89 -5.70 3.75
C ALA A 17 -0.39 -4.94 4.16
N SER A 18 -0.99 -5.32 5.30
CA SER A 18 -2.15 -4.62 5.86
C SER A 18 -1.83 -3.16 6.23
N ARG A 19 -0.66 -2.92 6.84
CA ARG A 19 -0.19 -1.55 7.15
C ARG A 19 0.06 -0.72 5.89
N ILE A 20 0.58 -1.31 4.82
CA ILE A 20 0.77 -0.62 3.55
C ILE A 20 -0.59 -0.23 2.94
N LYS A 21 -1.59 -1.10 2.99
CA LYS A 21 -2.97 -0.78 2.56
C LYS A 21 -3.60 0.33 3.40
N GLU A 22 -3.28 0.40 4.69
CA GLU A 22 -3.73 1.50 5.55
C GLU A 22 -3.06 2.83 5.17
N LEU A 23 -1.74 2.81 4.91
CA LEU A 23 -1.01 3.98 4.42
C LEU A 23 -1.58 4.48 3.09
N LYS A 24 -1.90 3.58 2.16
CA LYS A 24 -2.58 3.88 0.91
C LYS A 24 -3.89 4.66 1.13
N ARG A 25 -4.73 4.20 2.05
CA ARG A 25 -6.00 4.87 2.39
C ARG A 25 -5.77 6.26 2.95
N LYS A 26 -4.83 6.41 3.88
CA LYS A 26 -4.47 7.71 4.47
C LYS A 26 -3.95 8.67 3.41
N LEU A 27 -3.08 8.21 2.52
CA LEU A 27 -2.54 9.01 1.43
C LEU A 27 -3.63 9.43 0.43
N SER A 28 -4.56 8.52 0.11
CA SER A 28 -5.67 8.80 -0.80
C SER A 28 -6.67 9.82 -0.22
N SER A 29 -6.98 9.73 1.07
CA SER A 29 -7.87 10.68 1.75
C SER A 29 -7.22 12.06 1.86
N LEU A 30 -5.94 12.12 2.26
CA LEU A 30 -5.19 13.38 2.33
C LEU A 30 -5.13 14.09 0.96
N ALA A 31 -4.79 13.33 -0.09
CA ALA A 31 -4.65 13.87 -1.44
C ALA A 31 -6.02 14.24 -2.06
N GLY A 32 -7.03 13.37 -1.93
CA GLY A 32 -8.32 13.53 -2.58
C GLY A 32 -9.32 14.45 -1.87
N GLU A 33 -9.26 14.54 -0.54
CA GLU A 33 -10.22 15.34 0.24
C GLU A 33 -9.58 16.64 0.72
N GLU A 34 -8.48 16.55 1.48
CA GLU A 34 -7.89 17.72 2.13
C GLU A 34 -7.19 18.64 1.13
N MET A 35 -6.28 18.11 0.31
CA MET A 35 -5.54 18.93 -0.66
C MET A 35 -6.45 19.50 -1.75
N MET A 36 -7.40 18.72 -2.28
CA MET A 36 -8.34 19.22 -3.28
C MET A 36 -9.25 20.32 -2.72
N GLN A 37 -9.70 20.22 -1.46
CA GLN A 37 -10.46 21.31 -0.82
C GLN A 37 -9.62 22.59 -0.70
N ILE A 38 -8.35 22.48 -0.31
CA ILE A 38 -7.43 23.61 -0.21
C ILE A 38 -7.24 24.27 -1.59
N ILE A 39 -6.95 23.48 -2.62
CA ILE A 39 -6.77 23.97 -4.01
C ILE A 39 -8.01 24.72 -4.48
N ASN A 40 -9.20 24.14 -4.29
CA ASN A 40 -10.46 24.77 -4.66
C ASN A 40 -10.69 26.08 -3.91
N SER A 41 -10.35 26.14 -2.61
CA SER A 41 -10.47 27.35 -1.81
C SER A 41 -9.53 28.47 -2.28
N ILE A 42 -8.30 28.12 -2.67
CA ILE A 42 -7.31 29.07 -3.20
C ILE A 42 -7.82 29.65 -4.51
N GLN A 43 -8.32 28.80 -5.41
CA GLN A 43 -8.85 29.24 -6.71
C GLN A 43 -10.09 30.14 -6.57
N ALA A 44 -10.94 29.87 -5.57
CA ALA A 44 -12.13 30.69 -5.30
C ALA A 44 -11.78 32.04 -4.64
N GLY A 45 -10.75 32.08 -3.79
CA GLY A 45 -10.37 33.27 -3.01
C GLY A 45 -9.32 34.16 -3.68
N TRP A 46 -8.55 33.64 -4.62
CA TRP A 46 -7.44 34.34 -5.26
C TRP A 46 -7.48 34.16 -6.78
N ASN A 47 -8.02 35.17 -7.47
CA ASN A 47 -8.08 35.19 -8.93
C ASN A 47 -6.87 35.94 -9.51
N SER A 48 -5.77 35.24 -9.74
CA SER A 48 -4.57 35.78 -10.39
C SER A 48 -3.79 34.67 -11.12
N GLU A 49 -2.95 35.07 -12.08
CA GLU A 49 -2.05 34.15 -12.79
C GLU A 49 -1.14 33.35 -11.83
N CYS A 50 -0.71 33.96 -10.73
CA CYS A 50 0.08 33.27 -9.70
C CYS A 50 -0.73 32.15 -9.00
N ALA A 51 -2.03 32.37 -8.79
CA ALA A 51 -2.92 31.37 -8.21
C ALA A 51 -3.17 30.21 -9.19
N ASP A 52 -3.31 30.50 -10.49
CA ASP A 52 -3.44 29.48 -11.53
C ASP A 52 -2.17 28.61 -11.64
N ILE A 53 -0.99 29.22 -11.59
CA ILE A 53 0.29 28.50 -11.61
C ILE A 53 0.43 27.62 -10.35
N LEU A 54 0.07 28.15 -9.18
CA LEU A 54 0.14 27.41 -7.92
C LEU A 54 -0.82 26.21 -7.94
N THR A 55 -2.10 26.45 -8.21
CA THR A 55 -3.12 25.40 -8.25
C THR A 55 -2.78 24.31 -9.28
N GLY A 56 -2.26 24.68 -10.46
CA GLY A 56 -1.78 23.71 -11.44
C GLY A 56 -0.64 22.82 -10.94
N LYS A 57 0.30 23.37 -10.16
CA LYS A 57 1.37 22.58 -9.52
C LYS A 57 0.82 21.68 -8.42
N GLU A 58 -0.06 22.19 -7.57
CA GLU A 58 -0.67 21.43 -6.48
C GLU A 58 -1.52 20.27 -7.01
N VAL A 59 -2.31 20.47 -8.07
CA VAL A 59 -3.06 19.38 -8.73
C VAL A 59 -2.13 18.29 -9.25
N LYS A 60 -0.98 18.67 -9.82
CA LYS A 60 0.02 17.70 -10.27
C LYS A 60 0.60 16.90 -9.10
N ILE A 61 0.90 17.55 -7.98
CA ILE A 61 1.38 16.89 -6.76
C ILE A 61 0.33 15.91 -6.25
N VAL A 62 -0.94 16.32 -6.19
CA VAL A 62 -2.05 15.43 -5.78
C VAL A 62 -2.15 14.21 -6.69
N SER A 63 -2.05 14.39 -8.00
CA SER A 63 -2.04 13.26 -8.96
C SER A 63 -0.90 12.28 -8.68
N MET A 64 0.32 12.79 -8.42
CA MET A 64 1.47 11.95 -8.08
C MET A 64 1.27 11.21 -6.74
N MET A 65 0.64 11.85 -5.75
CA MET A 65 0.34 11.20 -4.46
C MET A 65 -0.68 10.07 -4.64
N LEU A 66 -1.67 10.23 -5.51
CA LEU A 66 -2.65 9.18 -5.83
C LEU A 66 -2.01 8.03 -6.60
N GLU A 67 -1.12 8.32 -7.56
CA GLU A 67 -0.34 7.30 -8.27
C GLU A 67 0.54 6.49 -7.31
N GLU A 68 1.25 7.15 -6.39
CA GLU A 68 2.06 6.47 -5.38
C GLU A 68 1.19 5.64 -4.44
N ALA A 69 -0.02 6.11 -4.10
CA ALA A 69 -0.97 5.34 -3.31
C ALA A 69 -1.37 4.03 -4.02
N GLU A 70 -1.63 4.07 -5.32
CA GLU A 70 -1.94 2.85 -6.09
C GLU A 70 -0.73 1.92 -6.25
N HIS A 71 0.48 2.49 -6.38
CA HIS A 71 1.72 1.72 -6.37
C HIS A 71 1.92 0.97 -5.05
N LEU A 72 1.69 1.63 -3.91
CA LEU A 72 1.70 1.00 -2.59
C LEU A 72 0.66 -0.12 -2.47
N ASN A 73 -0.54 0.04 -3.05
CA ASN A 73 -1.55 -1.00 -3.05
C ASN A 73 -1.08 -2.24 -3.82
N SER A 74 -0.51 -2.02 -5.01
CA SER A 74 0.00 -3.09 -5.87
C SER A 74 1.11 -3.87 -5.17
N LEU A 75 2.03 -3.18 -4.50
CA LEU A 75 3.09 -3.79 -3.71
C LEU A 75 2.52 -4.63 -2.56
N ALA A 76 1.53 -4.11 -1.83
CA ALA A 76 0.89 -4.85 -0.74
C ALA A 76 0.20 -6.13 -1.22
N GLU A 77 -0.48 -6.08 -2.38
CA GLU A 77 -1.11 -7.25 -3.00
C GLU A 77 -0.08 -8.30 -3.43
N GLU A 78 1.03 -7.87 -4.03
CA GLU A 78 2.12 -8.77 -4.40
C GLU A 78 2.74 -9.45 -3.16
N MET A 79 2.98 -8.67 -2.10
CA MET A 79 3.48 -9.20 -0.83
C MET A 79 2.55 -10.25 -0.23
N GLU A 80 1.23 -10.03 -0.25
CA GLU A 80 0.26 -11.02 0.24
C GLU A 80 0.25 -12.31 -0.60
N ASP A 81 0.30 -12.17 -1.92
CA ASP A 81 0.29 -13.32 -2.83
C ASP A 81 1.57 -14.16 -2.68
N GLN A 82 2.73 -13.50 -2.62
CA GLN A 82 4.01 -14.18 -2.38
C GLN A 82 4.05 -14.87 -1.03
N ALA A 83 3.56 -14.22 0.04
CA ALA A 83 3.50 -14.80 1.37
C ALA A 83 2.62 -16.05 1.41
N LYS A 84 1.45 -16.01 0.76
CA LYS A 84 0.53 -17.16 0.66
C LYS A 84 1.17 -18.33 -0.09
N LYS A 85 1.79 -18.06 -1.24
CA LYS A 85 2.49 -19.06 -2.04
C LYS A 85 3.64 -19.71 -1.27
N MET A 86 4.43 -18.91 -0.55
CA MET A 86 5.53 -19.40 0.27
C MET A 86 5.01 -20.30 1.41
N TYR A 87 4.02 -19.84 2.16
CA TYR A 87 3.43 -20.58 3.28
C TYR A 87 2.86 -21.95 2.83
N GLN A 88 2.14 -21.98 1.71
CA GLN A 88 1.60 -23.23 1.14
C GLN A 88 2.72 -24.22 0.77
N ARG A 89 3.79 -23.74 0.12
CA ARG A 89 4.94 -24.57 -0.26
C ARG A 89 5.67 -25.11 0.97
N GLU A 90 5.88 -24.28 1.99
CA GLU A 90 6.58 -24.69 3.19
C GLU A 90 5.79 -25.69 4.04
N ILE A 91 4.48 -25.53 4.18
CA ILE A 91 3.63 -26.53 4.83
C ILE A 91 3.62 -27.85 4.06
N PHE A 92 3.53 -27.79 2.73
CA PHE A 92 3.57 -29.00 1.91
C PHE A 92 4.90 -29.74 2.06
N ASN A 93 6.02 -29.03 2.03
CA ASN A 93 7.34 -29.58 2.26
C ASN A 93 7.49 -30.18 3.66
N ALA A 94 6.98 -29.50 4.69
CA ALA A 94 6.99 -30.01 6.06
C ALA A 94 6.19 -31.33 6.18
N ARG A 95 5.02 -31.42 5.53
CA ARG A 95 4.21 -32.65 5.49
C ARG A 95 4.93 -33.78 4.75
N LEU A 96 5.50 -33.51 3.58
CA LEU A 96 6.27 -34.52 2.82
C LEU A 96 7.48 -35.05 3.61
N ALA A 97 8.21 -34.16 4.29
CA ALA A 97 9.35 -34.54 5.12
C ALA A 97 8.92 -35.42 6.31
N PHE A 98 7.76 -35.13 6.91
CA PHE A 98 7.17 -35.98 7.95
C PHE A 98 6.83 -37.37 7.41
N THR A 99 6.19 -37.48 6.24
CA THR A 99 5.88 -38.78 5.62
C THR A 99 7.11 -39.58 5.21
N ARG A 100 8.24 -38.93 4.91
CA ARG A 100 9.50 -39.60 4.54
C ARG A 100 10.31 -40.14 5.73
N ASN A 101 10.06 -39.63 6.92
CA ASN A 101 10.76 -40.02 8.15
C ASN A 101 10.05 -41.15 8.91
N TYR A 102 8.87 -41.59 8.44
CA TYR A 102 8.14 -42.77 8.88
C TYR A 102 8.12 -43.83 7.77
#